data_AF-C5K4C2-F1
#
_entry.id   AF-C5K4C2-F1
#
_cell.length_a   1.000
_cell.length_b   1.000
_cell.length_c   1.000
_cell.angle_alpha   90.00
_cell.angle_beta   90.00
_cell.angle_gamma   90.00
#
_symmetry.space_group_name_H-M   'P 1'
#
loop_
_entity.id
_entity.type
_entity.pdbx_description
1 polymer ?
#
loop_
_entity_poly.entity_id
_entity_poly.type
_entity_poly.pdbx_seq_one_letter_code
_entity_poly.pdbx_strand_id
1 'polypeptide(L)'
;MRVFTRGGRRSIISSRGEVNVHRLIPRGTKLYLNWFYDAFASIIRLPYKKLFLYITITYVLTVGVDAVGLQLIDPHYVCASSVNSFSDYYFFVVQTLFTIGYGGKEPLCFDTNVGVTIISILGMIMHTALTGIVFTKFTLDNSRNVACAFSSRLLAIPPSSGDSADSR
;
A
#
# COMPACT_ATOMS: atom_id res chain seq x y z
N MET A 1 -21.66 5.88 -15.16
CA MET A 1 -21.95 5.26 -16.47
C MET A 1 -21.38 6.16 -17.56
N ARG A 2 -20.49 5.68 -18.44
CA ARG A 2 -20.07 6.43 -19.63
C ARG A 2 -20.53 5.69 -20.87
N VAL A 3 -21.30 6.37 -21.71
CA VAL A 3 -21.95 5.86 -22.92
C VAL A 3 -20.87 5.49 -23.95
N PHE A 4 -20.88 4.23 -24.39
CA PHE A 4 -20.01 3.74 -25.45
C PHE A 4 -20.68 3.97 -26.81
N THR A 5 -20.32 5.04 -27.50
CA THR A 5 -20.64 5.21 -28.92
C THR A 5 -19.70 4.36 -29.77
N ARG A 6 -20.26 3.37 -30.46
CA ARG A 6 -19.58 2.46 -31.39
C ARG A 6 -19.52 3.16 -32.76
N GLY A 7 -18.32 3.42 -33.30
CA GLY A 7 -18.18 3.86 -34.70
C GLY A 7 -17.25 5.02 -35.06
N GLY A 8 -16.49 5.61 -34.12
CA GLY A 8 -15.53 6.70 -34.44
C GLY A 8 -14.07 6.27 -34.34
N ARG A 9 -13.17 6.81 -35.19
CA ARG A 9 -11.69 6.72 -35.01
C ARG A 9 -11.33 7.33 -33.65
N ARG A 10 -11.15 6.50 -32.62
CA ARG A 10 -10.63 6.93 -31.32
C ARG A 10 -9.11 6.88 -31.36
N SER A 11 -8.46 7.98 -30.98
CA SER A 11 -7.00 7.99 -30.80
C SER A 11 -6.58 6.99 -29.75
N ILE A 12 -5.52 6.21 -30.02
CA ILE A 12 -4.91 5.27 -29.07
C ILE A 12 -4.41 6.02 -27.83
N ILE A 13 -3.93 7.26 -27.99
CA ILE A 13 -3.40 8.11 -26.93
C ILE A 13 -4.17 9.44 -26.92
N SER A 14 -4.68 9.81 -25.75
CA SER A 14 -5.31 11.12 -25.49
C SER A 14 -4.25 12.23 -25.51
N SER A 15 -4.62 13.47 -25.87
CA SER A 15 -3.73 14.64 -25.75
C SER A 15 -3.20 14.87 -24.32
N ARG A 16 -3.79 14.21 -23.32
CA ARG A 16 -3.35 14.21 -21.92
C ARG A 16 -2.39 13.07 -21.56
N GLY A 17 -1.96 12.27 -22.54
CA GLY A 17 -1.10 11.10 -22.34
C GLY A 17 -1.82 9.83 -21.89
N GLU A 18 -3.14 9.85 -21.72
CA GLU A 18 -3.92 8.67 -21.33
C GLU A 18 -4.02 7.67 -22.51
N VAL A 19 -3.69 6.40 -22.25
CA VAL A 19 -3.81 5.32 -23.24
C VAL A 19 -5.24 4.75 -23.24
N ASN A 20 -5.92 4.82 -24.38
CA ASN A 20 -7.29 4.33 -24.57
C ASN A 20 -7.36 2.82 -24.87
N VAL A 21 -6.53 2.02 -24.19
CA VAL A 21 -6.50 0.56 -24.34
C VAL A 21 -6.96 -0.06 -23.03
N HIS A 22 -8.11 -0.75 -23.07
CA HIS A 22 -8.63 -1.47 -21.92
C HIS A 22 -8.27 -2.96 -22.05
N ARG A 23 -7.45 -3.46 -21.12
CA ARG A 23 -7.19 -4.90 -21.03
C ARG A 23 -8.38 -5.58 -20.36
N LEU A 24 -9.10 -6.42 -21.10
CA LEU A 24 -10.23 -7.21 -20.62
C LEU A 24 -9.72 -8.44 -19.86
N ILE A 25 -9.23 -8.26 -18.63
CA ILE A 25 -8.89 -9.38 -17.75
C ILE A 25 -10.15 -9.76 -16.95
N PRO A 26 -10.53 -11.06 -16.88
CA PRO A 26 -11.61 -11.52 -16.01
C PRO A 26 -11.37 -11.08 -14.56
N ARG A 27 -12.40 -10.53 -13.90
CA ARG A 27 -12.28 -9.97 -12.54
C ARG A 27 -11.73 -10.96 -11.51
N GLY A 28 -12.12 -12.24 -11.60
CA GLY A 28 -11.65 -13.29 -10.69
C GLY A 28 -10.15 -13.57 -10.82
N THR A 29 -9.67 -13.71 -12.05
CA THR A 29 -8.24 -13.95 -12.35
C THR A 29 -7.38 -12.74 -11.98
N LYS A 30 -7.91 -11.53 -12.14
CA LYS A 30 -7.24 -10.29 -11.75
C LYS A 30 -7.05 -10.16 -10.24
N LEU A 31 -8.03 -10.58 -9.43
CA LEU A 31 -7.93 -10.53 -7.98
C LEU A 31 -6.88 -11.52 -7.46
N TYR A 32 -6.87 -12.75 -7.99
CA TYR A 32 -5.92 -13.79 -7.60
C TYR A 32 -4.48 -13.45 -7.98
N LEU A 33 -4.23 -13.06 -9.25
CA LEU A 33 -2.87 -12.68 -9.69
C LEU A 33 -2.33 -11.47 -8.91
N ASN A 34 -3.17 -10.45 -8.68
CA ASN A 34 -2.72 -9.25 -7.99
C ASN A 34 -2.39 -9.51 -6.51
N TRP A 35 -3.00 -10.49 -5.85
CA TRP A 35 -2.78 -10.72 -4.42
C TRP A 35 -1.57 -11.63 -4.15
N PHE A 36 -1.32 -12.64 -5.00
CA PHE A 36 -0.19 -13.54 -4.82
C PHE A 36 1.13 -13.06 -5.44
N TYR A 37 1.09 -12.35 -6.57
CA TYR A 37 2.31 -11.92 -7.28
C TYR A 37 2.57 -10.41 -7.24
N ASP A 38 1.54 -9.60 -7.07
CA ASP A 38 1.61 -8.15 -7.34
C ASP A 38 1.00 -7.30 -6.20
N ALA A 39 1.06 -7.80 -4.96
CA ALA A 39 0.40 -7.20 -3.81
C ALA A 39 0.95 -5.80 -3.51
N PHE A 40 2.27 -5.64 -3.49
CA PHE A 40 2.94 -4.37 -3.22
C PHE A 40 2.57 -3.29 -4.26
N ALA A 41 2.70 -3.61 -5.55
CA ALA A 41 2.34 -2.69 -6.62
C ALA A 41 0.85 -2.35 -6.63
N SER A 42 -0.01 -3.31 -6.28
CA SER A 42 -1.46 -3.09 -6.18
C SER A 42 -1.82 -2.16 -5.02
N ILE A 43 -1.19 -2.32 -3.85
CA ILE A 43 -1.44 -1.50 -2.66
C ILE A 43 -1.06 -0.04 -2.90
N ILE A 44 0.08 0.22 -3.53
CA ILE A 44 0.56 1.59 -3.78
C ILE A 44 -0.34 2.36 -4.74
N ARG A 45 -0.94 1.66 -5.72
CA ARG A 45 -1.87 2.25 -6.71
C ARG A 45 -3.25 2.58 -6.13
N LEU A 46 -3.56 2.17 -4.90
CA LEU A 46 -4.83 2.53 -4.25
C LEU A 46 -4.93 4.04 -3.99
N PRO A 47 -6.14 4.63 -4.02
CA PRO A 47 -6.31 6.01 -3.56
C PRO A 47 -5.96 6.13 -2.08
N TYR A 48 -5.44 7.29 -1.66
CA TYR A 48 -4.97 7.53 -0.28
C TYR A 48 -5.96 7.10 0.81
N LYS A 49 -7.27 7.36 0.62
CA LYS A 49 -8.32 6.94 1.57
C LYS A 49 -8.36 5.42 1.77
N LYS A 50 -8.24 4.65 0.69
CA LYS A 50 -8.25 3.18 0.76
C LYS A 50 -6.95 2.63 1.32
N LEU A 51 -5.81 3.25 1.00
CA LEU A 51 -4.53 2.87 1.60
C LEU A 51 -4.56 3.07 3.12
N PHE A 52 -4.99 4.25 3.58
CA PHE A 52 -5.06 4.54 5.01
C PHE A 52 -5.98 3.55 5.73
N LEU A 53 -7.18 3.30 5.19
CA LEU A 53 -8.09 2.30 5.71
C LEU A 53 -7.47 0.90 5.77
N TYR A 54 -6.77 0.49 4.71
CA TYR A 54 -6.07 -0.80 4.66
C TYR A 54 -5.00 -0.91 5.75
N ILE A 55 -4.15 0.11 5.90
CA ILE A 55 -3.11 0.15 6.94
C ILE A 55 -3.73 0.06 8.34
N THR A 56 -4.79 0.82 8.60
CA THR A 56 -5.49 0.78 9.90
C THR A 56 -6.08 -0.59 10.18
N ILE A 57 -6.74 -1.22 9.20
CA ILE A 57 -7.33 -2.56 9.36
C ILE A 57 -6.22 -3.58 9.62
N THR A 58 -5.16 -3.60 8.82
CA THR A 58 -4.05 -4.53 9.01
C THR A 58 -3.41 -4.35 10.39
N TYR A 59 -3.23 -3.11 10.85
CA TYR A 59 -2.69 -2.83 12.19
C TYR A 59 -3.59 -3.33 13.32
N VAL A 60 -4.89 -3.05 13.27
CA VAL A 60 -5.84 -3.54 14.29
C VAL A 60 -5.88 -5.07 14.31
N LEU A 61 -5.83 -5.71 13.14
CA LEU A 61 -5.79 -7.16 13.03
C LEU A 61 -4.50 -7.75 13.59
N THR A 62 -3.33 -7.18 13.30
CA THR A 62 -2.06 -7.68 13.85
C THR A 62 -2.04 -7.57 15.37
N VAL A 63 -2.45 -6.42 15.93
CA VAL A 63 -2.55 -6.25 17.39
C VAL A 63 -3.54 -7.25 18.00
N GLY A 64 -4.69 -7.49 17.35
CA GLY A 64 -5.65 -8.49 17.80
C GLY A 64 -5.08 -9.91 17.81
N VAL A 65 -4.35 -10.30 16.76
CA VAL A 65 -3.69 -11.61 16.66
C VAL A 65 -2.63 -11.78 17.74
N ASP A 66 -1.79 -10.76 17.95
CA ASP A 66 -0.74 -10.77 18.97
C ASP A 66 -1.34 -10.83 20.39
N ALA A 67 -2.43 -10.11 20.65
CA ALA A 67 -3.15 -10.15 21.92
C ALA A 67 -3.77 -11.52 22.20
N VAL A 68 -4.37 -12.16 21.19
CA VAL A 68 -4.86 -13.54 21.30
C VAL A 68 -3.69 -14.49 21.53
N GLY A 69 -2.57 -14.32 20.82
CA GLY A 69 -1.36 -15.13 21.00
C GLY A 69 -0.81 -15.10 22.42
N LEU A 70 -0.72 -13.91 23.02
CA LEU A 70 -0.29 -13.79 24.42
C LEU A 70 -1.34 -14.30 25.41
N GLN A 71 -2.63 -14.12 25.15
CA GLN A 71 -3.69 -14.69 26.00
C GLN A 71 -3.64 -16.23 26.01
N LEU A 72 -3.22 -16.87 24.93
CA LEU A 72 -3.01 -18.32 24.90
C LEU A 72 -1.83 -18.77 25.78
N ILE A 73 -0.85 -17.89 25.99
CA ILE A 73 0.31 -18.13 26.86
C ILE A 73 -0.05 -17.85 28.33
N ASP A 74 -0.82 -16.80 28.59
CA ASP A 74 -1.30 -16.41 29.92
C ASP A 74 -2.84 -16.37 29.98
N PRO A 75 -3.50 -17.53 30.11
CA PRO A 75 -4.97 -17.62 30.09
C PRO A 75 -5.61 -17.04 31.37
N HIS A 76 -4.84 -16.88 32.44
CA HIS A 76 -5.35 -16.40 33.74
C HIS A 76 -5.02 -14.93 34.01
N TYR A 77 -4.35 -14.23 33.10
CA TYR A 77 -3.95 -12.83 33.23
C TYR A 77 -3.08 -12.55 34.47
N VAL A 78 -2.27 -13.53 34.89
CA VAL A 78 -1.42 -13.42 36.09
C VAL A 78 -0.02 -12.94 35.73
N CYS A 79 0.38 -13.13 34.47
CA CYS A 79 1.72 -12.88 34.01
C CYS A 79 1.93 -11.47 33.42
N ALA A 80 0.94 -10.59 33.53
CA ALA A 80 1.06 -9.18 33.16
C ALA A 80 0.48 -8.28 34.27
N SER A 81 1.22 -7.24 34.68
CA SER A 81 0.78 -6.32 35.73
C SER A 81 -0.37 -5.43 35.26
N SER A 82 -1.34 -5.16 36.14
CA SER A 82 -2.50 -4.30 35.84
C SER A 82 -3.31 -4.72 34.61
N VAL A 83 -3.35 -6.02 34.31
CA VAL A 83 -4.13 -6.60 33.21
C VAL A 83 -5.11 -7.60 33.79
N ASN A 84 -6.41 -7.27 33.74
CA ASN A 84 -7.49 -8.13 34.28
C ASN A 84 -8.50 -8.55 33.20
N SER A 85 -8.32 -8.09 31.97
CA SER A 85 -9.27 -8.26 30.88
C SER A 85 -8.56 -8.40 29.53
N PHE A 86 -9.24 -8.99 28.54
CA PHE A 86 -8.73 -9.03 27.17
C PHE A 86 -8.45 -7.63 26.61
N SER A 87 -9.30 -6.64 26.92
CA SER A 87 -9.10 -5.27 26.46
C SER A 87 -7.81 -4.67 27.02
N ASP A 88 -7.50 -4.92 28.29
CA ASP A 88 -6.23 -4.52 28.89
C ASP A 88 -5.04 -5.18 28.20
N TYR A 89 -5.17 -6.46 27.82
CA TYR A 89 -4.16 -7.22 27.09
C TYR A 89 -3.94 -6.67 25.68
N TYR A 90 -5.02 -6.30 24.98
CA TYR A 90 -4.94 -5.63 23.68
C TYR A 90 -4.18 -4.31 23.80
N PHE A 91 -4.49 -3.48 24.81
CA PHE A 91 -3.78 -2.23 25.03
C PHE A 91 -2.33 -2.42 25.50
N PHE A 92 -2.02 -3.51 26.20
CA PHE A 92 -0.64 -3.91 26.50
C PHE A 92 0.14 -4.14 25.19
N VAL A 93 -0.41 -4.94 24.28
CA VAL A 93 0.20 -5.19 22.97
C VAL A 93 0.37 -3.91 22.16
N VAL A 94 -0.62 -3.01 22.14
CA VAL A 94 -0.48 -1.70 21.45
C VAL A 94 0.71 -0.92 22.01
N GLN A 95 0.85 -0.86 23.35
CA GLN A 95 1.93 -0.14 24.00
C GLN A 95 3.29 -0.76 23.70
N THR A 96 3.38 -2.09 23.65
CA THR A 96 4.60 -2.83 23.30
C THR A 96 4.97 -2.65 21.83
N LEU A 97 4.03 -2.89 20.91
CA LEU A 97 4.26 -2.94 19.47
C LEU A 97 4.68 -1.58 18.91
N PHE A 98 4.11 -0.49 19.43
CA PHE A 98 4.49 0.88 19.05
C PHE A 98 5.57 1.48 19.98
N THR A 99 6.09 0.69 20.94
CA THR A 99 7.08 1.14 21.92
C THR A 99 6.66 2.40 22.71
N ILE A 100 5.35 2.54 22.98
CA ILE A 100 4.80 3.63 23.81
C ILE A 100 5.19 3.42 25.26
N GLY A 101 4.97 2.20 25.77
CA GLY A 101 5.37 1.78 27.11
C GLY A 101 5.03 2.76 28.24
N TYR A 102 3.74 3.03 28.50
CA TYR A 102 3.32 3.96 29.56
C TYR A 102 3.79 3.56 30.97
N GLY A 103 4.27 2.32 31.15
CA GLY A 103 4.86 1.82 32.40
C GLY A 103 3.87 1.21 33.39
N GLY A 104 2.57 1.16 33.06
CA GLY A 104 1.54 0.59 33.94
C GLY A 104 1.25 -0.90 33.74
N LYS A 105 1.69 -1.46 32.61
CA LYS A 105 1.45 -2.86 32.23
C LYS A 105 2.77 -3.49 31.80
N GLU A 106 3.25 -4.47 32.55
CA GLU A 106 4.56 -5.09 32.34
C GLU A 106 4.48 -6.62 32.44
N PRO A 107 5.31 -7.37 31.69
CA PRO A 107 5.34 -8.83 31.77
C PRO A 107 6.07 -9.30 33.05
N LEU A 108 5.41 -10.16 33.83
CA LEU A 108 5.90 -10.69 35.10
C LEU A 108 6.53 -12.08 34.96
N CYS A 109 6.00 -12.92 34.07
CA CYS A 109 6.47 -14.30 33.86
C CYS A 109 7.50 -14.40 32.74
N PHE A 110 8.35 -15.44 32.78
CA PHE A 110 9.35 -15.70 31.73
C PHE A 110 8.69 -15.92 30.36
N ASP A 111 7.64 -16.75 30.28
CA ASP A 111 6.97 -17.08 29.02
C ASP A 111 6.36 -15.86 28.34
N THR A 112 5.74 -14.96 29.12
CA THR A 112 5.20 -13.69 28.63
C THR A 112 6.30 -12.75 28.17
N ASN A 113 7.45 -12.70 28.86
CA ASN A 113 8.61 -11.93 28.42
C ASN A 113 9.15 -12.43 27.06
N VAL A 114 9.19 -13.75 26.84
CA VAL A 114 9.57 -14.32 25.53
C VAL A 114 8.55 -13.94 24.45
N GLY A 115 7.25 -14.05 24.75
CA GLY A 115 6.18 -13.67 23.82
C GLY A 115 6.26 -12.19 23.41
N VAL A 116 6.43 -11.30 24.40
CA VAL A 116 6.59 -9.85 24.19
C VAL A 116 7.82 -9.53 23.34
N THR A 117 8.93 -10.27 23.53
CA THR A 117 10.14 -10.12 22.72
C THR A 117 9.88 -10.47 21.25
N ILE A 118 9.20 -11.59 20.98
CA ILE A 118 8.83 -11.98 19.61
C ILE A 118 7.92 -10.92 18.96
N ILE A 119 6.93 -10.43 19.71
CA ILE A 119 6.00 -9.40 19.24
C ILE A 119 6.74 -8.10 18.90
N SER A 120 7.73 -7.70 19.69
CA SER A 120 8.54 -6.51 19.40
C SER A 120 9.31 -6.61 18.07
N ILE A 121 9.87 -7.79 17.74
CA ILE A 121 10.57 -8.03 16.47
C ILE A 121 9.58 -7.94 15.29
N LEU A 122 8.41 -8.59 15.43
CA LEU A 122 7.36 -8.55 14.41
C LEU A 122 6.83 -7.12 14.20
N GLY A 123 6.65 -6.37 15.29
CA GLY A 123 6.26 -4.96 15.27
C GLY A 123 7.25 -4.09 14.50
N MET A 124 8.56 -4.28 14.72
CA MET A 124 9.59 -3.53 13.99
C MET A 124 9.54 -3.80 12.48
N ILE A 125 9.39 -5.06 12.08
CA ILE A 125 9.29 -5.45 10.67
C ILE A 125 8.04 -4.81 10.04
N MET A 126 6.90 -4.89 10.73
CA MET A 126 5.64 -4.32 10.30
C MET A 126 5.73 -2.80 10.14
N HIS A 127 6.31 -2.10 11.12
CA HIS A 127 6.46 -0.64 11.10
C HIS A 127 7.38 -0.18 9.96
N THR A 128 8.47 -0.91 9.72
CA THR A 128 9.40 -0.66 8.61
C THR A 128 8.70 -0.83 7.27
N ALA A 129 7.92 -1.90 7.10
CA ALA A 129 7.16 -2.15 5.88
C ALA A 129 6.09 -1.07 5.61
N LEU A 130 5.33 -0.69 6.64
CA LEU A 130 4.32 0.38 6.54
C LEU A 130 4.95 1.71 6.11
N THR A 131 6.06 2.08 6.73
CA THR A 131 6.81 3.30 6.40
C THR A 131 7.31 3.25 4.95
N GLY A 132 7.85 2.11 4.50
CA GLY A 132 8.29 1.92 3.13
C GLY A 132 7.16 2.06 2.09
N ILE A 133 5.98 1.50 2.38
CA ILE A 133 4.80 1.62 1.50
C ILE A 133 4.36 3.08 1.38
N VAL A 134 4.27 3.78 2.50
CA VAL A 134 3.85 5.18 2.56
C VAL A 134 4.87 6.06 1.81
N PHE A 135 6.16 5.89 2.07
CA PHE A 135 7.24 6.59 1.37
C PHE A 135 7.18 6.36 -0.14
N THR A 136 7.07 5.09 -0.57
CA THR A 136 7.00 4.73 -1.99
C THR A 136 5.78 5.35 -2.67
N LYS A 137 4.65 5.43 -1.98
CA LYS A 137 3.47 6.09 -2.54
C LYS A 137 3.68 7.57 -2.75
N PHE A 138 4.30 8.27 -1.80
CA PHE A 138 4.58 9.69 -1.92
C PHE A 138 5.56 10.00 -3.05
N THR A 139 6.55 9.14 -3.30
CA THR A 139 7.51 9.34 -4.40
C THR A 139 6.91 9.07 -5.78
N LEU A 140 5.88 8.22 -5.87
CA LEU A 140 5.21 7.87 -7.12
C LEU A 140 4.10 8.83 -7.55
N ASP A 141 3.71 9.79 -6.72
CA ASP A 141 2.55 10.62 -7.05
C ASP A 141 2.78 11.41 -8.35
N ASN A 142 1.79 11.34 -9.24
CA ASN A 142 1.86 11.65 -10.67
C ASN A 142 2.02 13.15 -11.01
N SER A 143 2.48 13.97 -10.06
CA SER A 143 2.69 15.41 -10.26
C SER A 143 3.67 15.70 -11.41
N ARG A 144 4.57 14.76 -11.72
CA ARG A 144 5.52 14.86 -12.85
C ARG A 144 4.86 14.87 -14.23
N ASN A 145 3.72 14.22 -14.42
CA ASN A 145 3.07 14.19 -15.74
C ASN A 145 2.49 15.55 -16.13
N VAL A 146 2.25 16.43 -15.16
CA VAL A 146 1.74 17.79 -15.37
C VAL A 146 2.87 18.75 -15.76
N ALA A 147 4.12 18.42 -15.44
CA ALA A 147 5.29 19.26 -15.71
C ALA A 147 5.75 19.22 -17.18
N CYS A 148 5.44 18.14 -17.90
CA CYS A 148 5.79 17.99 -19.32
C CYS A 148 4.57 18.27 -20.21
N ALA A 149 4.49 19.49 -20.77
CA ALA A 149 3.47 19.84 -21.74
C ALA A 149 3.99 19.66 -23.18
N PHE A 150 3.16 19.09 -24.06
CA PHE A 150 3.45 18.94 -25.48
C PHE A 150 2.56 19.88 -26.31
N SER A 151 3.07 20.34 -27.46
CA SER A 151 2.28 21.12 -28.41
C SER A 151 1.08 20.32 -28.91
N SER A 152 -0.09 20.95 -28.99
CA SER A 152 -1.34 20.35 -29.48
C SER A 152 -1.38 20.19 -31.00
N ARG A 153 -0.44 20.82 -31.72
CA ARG A 153 -0.37 20.79 -33.18
C ARG A 153 1.03 20.37 -33.61
N LEU A 154 1.06 19.43 -34.54
CA LEU A 154 2.27 18.99 -35.22
C LEU A 154 2.30 19.70 -36.58
N LEU A 155 3.38 20.43 -36.83
CA LEU A 155 3.62 21.08 -38.11
C LEU A 155 4.64 20.22 -38.87
N ALA A 156 4.25 19.68 -40.01
CA ALA A 156 5.17 19.05 -40.94
C ALA A 156 5.61 20.11 -41.96
N ILE A 157 6.91 20.42 -41.99
CA ILE A 157 7.51 21.27 -43.01
C ILE A 157 8.03 20.33 -44.10
N PRO A 158 7.61 20.49 -45.37
CA PRO A 158 8.19 19.73 -46.45
C PRO A 158 9.69 20.04 -46.56
N PRO A 159 10.55 19.07 -46.95
CA PRO A 159 11.98 19.31 -47.08
C PRO A 159 12.23 20.48 -48.02
N SER A 160 13.23 21.31 -47.70
CA SER A 160 13.60 22.43 -48.57
C SER A 160 14.06 21.85 -49.91
N SER A 161 13.68 22.51 -51.01
CA SER A 161 13.97 22.08 -52.39
C SER A 161 15.45 22.02 -52.76
N GLY A 162 16.36 22.21 -51.78
CA GLY A 162 17.81 22.10 -51.94
C GLY A 162 18.39 20.71 -51.64
N ASP A 163 17.72 19.88 -50.85
CA ASP A 163 18.25 18.55 -50.45
C ASP A 163 18.02 17.45 -51.50
N SER A 164 17.25 17.72 -52.54
CA SER A 164 16.96 16.78 -53.64
C SER A 164 17.90 16.92 -54.84
N ALA A 165 18.91 17.79 -54.78
CA ALA A 165 19.81 18.07 -55.90
C ALA A 165 21.17 17.34 -55.85
N ASP A 166 21.52 16.69 -54.72
CA ASP A 166 22.86 16.11 -54.50
C ASP A 166 22.89 14.56 -54.55
N SER A 167 21.95 13.94 -55.28
CA SER A 167 21.90 12.48 -55.45
C SER A 167 21.85 12.03 -56.92
N ARG A 168 22.67 12.62 -57.78
CA ARG A 168 22.97 12.08 -59.12
C ARG A 168 24.46 11.94 -59.34
#